data_AF-A0A965LFZ3-F1
#
_entry.id   AF-A0A965LFZ3-F1
#
_cell.length_a   1.000
_cell.length_b   1.000
_cell.length_c   1.000
_cell.angle_alpha   90.00
_cell.angle_beta   90.00
_cell.angle_gamma   90.00
#
_symmetry.space_group_name_H-M   'P 1'
#
loop_
_entity.id
_entity.type
_entity.pdbx_description
1 polymer ?
#
loop_
_entity_poly.entity_id
_entity_poly.type
_entity_poly.pdbx_seq_one_letter_code
_entity_poly.pdbx_strand_id
1 'polypeptide(L)'
;MVEPKPAPTLLGRLAPWIRLAVTAGILGFLAGRVDFAQLGQWFLSANPVWLTGALLLTLVSILLCGLRFWLLLRLQKIFLPLLRSLYLTLVGFFFSLFLIGSTGGDAIRLYYLIRWFPEQKARSALAVLLDRIFGVAVLLGLTLLLLPATASRLAQDPTFAPLARAIPWLGPTGAILLLLAFVLPGLLPGLPLPARLPGRDVIRDLLHALRDTMHGGWTTLAAVGIAISVHLFSFAAATCLARSLNLPIDYPLAGLIAFLVFSASA
;
A
#
# COMPACT_ATOMS: atom_id res chain seq x y z
N MET A 1 17.77 31.88 15.97
CA MET A 1 18.03 31.29 17.30
C MET A 1 17.31 29.95 17.33
N VAL A 2 18.03 28.83 17.43
CA VAL A 2 17.43 27.49 17.49
C VAL A 2 17.13 27.22 18.95
N GLU A 3 15.85 27.11 19.30
CA GLU A 3 15.45 26.68 20.66
C GLU A 3 16.07 25.31 20.98
N PRO A 4 16.65 25.12 22.17
CA PRO A 4 17.20 23.84 22.57
C PRO A 4 16.07 22.80 22.63
N LYS A 5 16.23 21.70 21.88
CA LYS A 5 15.28 20.59 21.85
C LYS A 5 15.04 20.12 23.30
N PRO A 6 13.78 20.09 23.78
CA PRO A 6 13.48 19.73 25.17
C PRO A 6 14.01 18.33 25.48
N ALA A 7 14.54 18.15 26.70
CA ALA A 7 15.03 16.86 27.15
C ALA A 7 13.91 15.81 27.02
N PRO A 8 14.19 14.62 26.46
CA PRO A 8 13.17 13.60 26.28
C PRO A 8 12.60 13.20 27.64
N THR A 9 11.27 13.20 27.76
CA THR A 9 10.54 12.74 28.94
C THR A 9 10.92 11.29 29.27
N LEU A 10 10.79 10.87 30.54
CA LEU A 10 11.01 9.46 30.95
C LEU A 10 10.21 8.49 30.08
N LEU A 11 8.96 8.86 29.73
CA LEU A 11 8.12 8.13 28.77
C LEU A 11 8.75 8.01 27.38
N GLY A 12 9.34 9.08 26.85
CA GLY A 12 10.03 9.06 25.55
C GLY A 12 11.26 8.15 25.53
N ARG A 13 11.95 7.98 26.66
CA ARG A 13 13.09 7.04 26.78
C ARG A 13 12.65 5.58 26.91
N LEU A 14 11.51 5.32 27.54
CA LEU A 14 10.96 3.98 27.75
C LEU A 14 10.12 3.46 26.58
N ALA A 15 9.55 4.34 25.76
CA ALA A 15 8.71 3.99 24.62
C ALA A 15 9.28 2.91 23.67
N PRO A 16 10.55 2.95 23.21
CA PRO A 16 11.08 1.91 22.33
C PRO A 16 11.18 0.55 23.03
N TRP A 17 11.53 0.54 24.32
CA TRP A 17 11.63 -0.68 25.12
C TRP A 17 10.27 -1.29 25.40
N ILE A 18 9.27 -0.48 25.72
CA ILE A 18 7.87 -0.93 25.86
C ILE A 18 7.39 -1.53 24.54
N ARG A 19 7.63 -0.86 23.41
CA ARG A 19 7.25 -1.36 22.08
C ARG A 19 7.95 -2.69 21.77
N LEU A 20 9.23 -2.82 22.10
CA LEU A 20 9.99 -4.05 21.93
C LEU A 20 9.45 -5.17 22.81
N ALA A 21 9.17 -4.90 24.09
CA ALA A 21 8.61 -5.86 25.03
C ALA A 21 7.21 -6.33 24.61
N VAL A 22 6.34 -5.41 24.19
CA VAL A 22 5.01 -5.74 23.67
C VAL A 22 5.10 -6.57 22.38
N THR A 23 5.97 -6.17 21.44
CA THR A 23 6.19 -6.92 20.19
C THR A 23 6.72 -8.33 20.48
N ALA A 24 7.72 -8.46 21.33
CA ALA A 24 8.29 -9.73 21.74
C ALA A 24 7.27 -10.60 22.50
N GLY A 25 6.44 -9.99 23.36
CA GLY A 25 5.36 -10.67 24.07
C GLY A 25 4.28 -11.21 23.12
N ILE A 26 3.85 -10.42 22.14
CA ILE A 26 2.88 -10.85 21.11
C ILE A 26 3.49 -11.96 20.24
N LEU A 27 4.73 -11.80 19.78
CA LEU A 27 5.42 -12.82 18.98
C LEU A 27 5.62 -14.11 19.77
N GLY A 28 5.98 -14.03 21.06
CA GLY A 28 6.10 -15.18 21.95
C GLY A 28 4.76 -15.88 22.20
N PHE A 29 3.69 -15.11 22.43
CA PHE A 29 2.35 -15.64 22.56
C PHE A 29 1.89 -16.35 21.28
N LEU A 30 2.08 -15.73 20.11
CA LEU A 30 1.76 -16.33 18.81
C LEU A 30 2.60 -17.57 18.54
N ALA A 31 3.91 -17.53 18.82
CA ALA A 31 4.79 -18.68 18.69
C ALA A 31 4.31 -19.86 19.56
N GLY A 32 3.81 -19.60 20.78
CA GLY A 32 3.21 -20.63 21.62
C GLY A 32 1.87 -21.20 21.11
N ARG A 33 1.24 -20.54 20.13
CA ARG A 33 -0.01 -20.98 19.48
C ARG A 33 0.22 -21.65 18.13
N VAL A 34 1.42 -21.54 17.55
CA VAL A 34 1.76 -22.09 16.24
C VAL A 34 2.41 -23.45 16.42
N ASP A 35 1.87 -24.46 15.75
CA ASP A 35 2.54 -25.76 15.62
C ASP A 35 3.65 -25.65 14.55
N PHE A 36 4.90 -25.49 15.02
CA PHE A 36 6.06 -25.36 14.14
C PHE A 36 6.34 -26.63 13.32
N ALA A 37 5.97 -27.82 13.82
CA ALA A 37 6.13 -29.06 13.08
C ALA A 37 5.14 -29.11 11.91
N GLN A 38 3.89 -28.74 12.14
CA GLN A 38 2.88 -28.61 11.10
C GLN A 38 3.24 -27.53 10.07
N LEU A 39 3.75 -26.38 10.53
CA LEU A 39 4.21 -25.30 9.66
C LEU A 39 5.35 -25.76 8.75
N GLY A 40 6.33 -26.50 9.29
CA GLY A 40 7.39 -27.12 8.50
C GLY A 40 6.86 -28.10 7.45
N GLN A 41 5.87 -28.92 7.80
CA GLN A 41 5.22 -29.84 6.86
C GLN A 41 4.49 -29.11 5.72
N TRP A 42 3.83 -27.97 5.99
CA TRP A 42 3.22 -27.16 4.94
C TRP A 42 4.22 -26.63 3.93
N PHE A 43 5.41 -26.19 4.39
CA PHE A 43 6.47 -25.77 3.49
C PHE A 43 7.02 -26.92 2.64
N LEU A 44 7.19 -28.10 3.23
CA LEU A 44 7.68 -29.29 2.51
C LEU A 44 6.64 -29.88 1.54
N SER A 45 5.35 -29.71 1.84
CA SER A 45 4.25 -30.13 0.96
C SER A 45 3.83 -29.07 -0.05
N ALA A 46 4.56 -27.95 -0.12
CA ALA A 46 4.22 -26.85 -0.99
C ALA A 46 4.25 -27.27 -2.47
N ASN A 47 3.13 -27.11 -3.17
CA ASN A 47 3.08 -27.43 -4.59
C ASN A 47 3.98 -26.44 -5.38
N PRO A 48 5.01 -26.93 -6.11
CA PRO A 48 5.99 -26.07 -6.75
C PRO A 48 5.39 -25.23 -7.89
N VAL A 49 4.37 -25.74 -8.60
CA VAL A 49 3.73 -25.01 -9.71
C VAL A 49 3.03 -23.76 -9.19
N TRP A 50 2.23 -23.91 -8.12
CA TRP A 50 1.55 -22.78 -7.49
C TRP A 50 2.55 -21.81 -6.84
N LEU A 51 3.62 -22.31 -6.25
CA LEU A 51 4.69 -21.48 -5.68
C LEU A 51 5.41 -20.66 -6.76
N THR A 52 5.80 -21.28 -7.87
CA THR A 52 6.39 -20.56 -9.02
C THR A 52 5.42 -19.54 -9.59
N GLY A 53 4.13 -19.89 -9.72
CA GLY A 53 3.09 -18.94 -10.12
C GLY A 53 3.02 -17.72 -9.20
N ALA A 54 3.04 -17.94 -7.88
CA ALA A 54 3.05 -16.85 -6.90
C ALA A 54 4.28 -15.94 -7.06
N LEU A 55 5.47 -16.52 -7.27
CA LEU A 55 6.72 -15.77 -7.45
C LEU A 55 6.69 -14.93 -8.74
N LEU A 56 6.26 -15.52 -9.86
CA LEU A 56 6.17 -14.82 -11.15
C LEU A 56 5.15 -13.68 -11.10
N LEU A 57 3.97 -13.92 -10.54
CA LEU A 57 2.94 -12.90 -10.38
C LEU A 57 3.40 -11.76 -9.47
N THR A 58 4.10 -12.08 -8.39
CA THR A 58 4.71 -11.07 -7.50
C THR A 58 5.74 -10.22 -8.26
N LEU A 59 6.61 -10.86 -9.05
CA LEU A 59 7.60 -10.15 -9.86
C LEU A 59 6.92 -9.22 -10.86
N VAL A 60 5.88 -9.69 -11.56
CA VAL A 60 5.08 -8.88 -12.49
C VAL A 60 4.46 -7.69 -11.76
N SER A 61 3.84 -7.89 -10.59
CA SER A 61 3.30 -6.78 -9.79
C SER A 61 4.37 -5.75 -9.42
N ILE A 62 5.58 -6.17 -9.06
CA ILE A 62 6.69 -5.27 -8.71
C ILE A 62 7.14 -4.45 -9.95
N LEU A 63 7.27 -5.10 -11.11
CA LEU A 63 7.66 -4.42 -12.35
C LEU A 63 6.59 -3.43 -12.80
N LEU A 64 5.30 -3.79 -12.67
CA LEU A 64 4.18 -2.88 -12.94
C LEU A 64 4.15 -1.70 -11.96
N CYS A 65 4.50 -1.90 -10.68
CA CYS A 65 4.69 -0.80 -9.74
C CYS A 65 5.75 0.19 -10.23
N GLY A 66 6.87 -0.29 -10.77
CA GLY A 66 7.91 0.59 -11.32
C GLY A 66 7.49 1.28 -12.62
N LEU A 67 6.76 0.60 -13.50
CA LEU A 67 6.18 1.22 -14.70
C LEU A 67 5.17 2.32 -14.35
N ARG A 68 4.29 2.07 -13.38
CA ARG A 68 3.35 3.07 -12.86
C ARG A 68 4.08 4.27 -12.28
N PHE A 69 5.09 4.02 -11.45
CA PHE A 69 5.88 5.11 -10.87
C PHE A 69 6.58 5.95 -11.93
N TRP A 70 7.09 5.32 -12.99
CA TRP A 70 7.67 6.01 -14.13
C TRP A 70 6.68 6.95 -14.83
N LEU A 71 5.41 6.54 -15.00
CA LEU A 71 4.36 7.41 -15.53
C LEU A 71 4.09 8.59 -14.61
N LEU A 72 4.01 8.36 -13.30
CA LEU A 72 3.79 9.42 -12.31
C LEU A 72 4.94 10.43 -12.27
N LEU A 73 6.20 9.98 -12.43
CA LEU A 73 7.35 10.88 -12.57
C LEU A 73 7.20 11.78 -13.79
N ARG A 74 6.76 11.25 -14.95
CA ARG A 74 6.52 12.05 -16.15
C ARG A 74 5.42 13.08 -15.97
N LEU A 75 4.33 12.72 -15.29
CA LEU A 75 3.25 13.65 -14.93
C LEU A 75 3.76 14.79 -14.05
N GLN A 76 4.73 14.51 -13.18
CA GLN A 76 5.42 15.52 -12.37
C GLN A 76 6.60 16.19 -13.10
N LYS A 77 6.74 16.02 -14.42
CA LYS A 77 7.81 16.59 -15.26
C LYS A 77 9.23 16.16 -14.84
N ILE A 78 9.35 15.00 -14.20
CA ILE A 78 10.62 14.35 -13.86
C ILE A 78 10.90 13.26 -14.91
N PHE A 79 11.92 13.49 -15.73
CA PHE A 79 12.26 12.59 -16.82
C PHE A 79 13.35 11.61 -16.40
N LEU A 80 12.93 10.41 -16.01
CA LEU A 80 13.82 9.29 -15.68
C LEU A 80 13.65 8.17 -16.72
N PRO A 81 14.74 7.53 -17.20
CA PRO A 81 14.63 6.32 -18.02
C PRO A 81 13.85 5.22 -17.29
N LEU A 82 13.04 4.44 -18.02
CA LEU A 82 12.20 3.39 -17.42
C LEU A 82 13.02 2.39 -16.59
N LEU A 83 14.15 1.93 -17.12
CA LEU A 83 15.03 1.00 -16.40
C LEU A 83 15.53 1.56 -15.06
N ARG A 84 15.83 2.87 -15.00
CA ARG A 84 16.22 3.51 -13.73
C ARG A 84 15.05 3.61 -12.76
N SER A 85 13.82 3.79 -13.26
CA SER A 85 12.62 3.76 -12.42
C SER A 85 12.36 2.36 -11.86
N LEU A 86 12.48 1.32 -12.70
CA LEU A 86 12.38 -0.09 -12.26
C LEU A 86 13.44 -0.44 -11.21
N TYR A 87 14.69 -0.04 -11.45
CA TYR A 87 15.77 -0.20 -10.48
C TYR A 87 15.46 0.51 -9.15
N LEU A 88 15.00 1.75 -9.22
CA LEU A 88 14.64 2.53 -8.04
C LEU A 88 13.47 1.90 -7.27
N THR A 89 12.51 1.29 -7.97
CA THR A 89 11.42 0.53 -7.36
C THR A 89 11.93 -0.73 -6.66
N LEU A 90 12.83 -1.51 -7.28
CA LEU A 90 13.43 -2.69 -6.66
C LEU A 90 14.24 -2.34 -5.40
N VAL A 91 15.02 -1.26 -5.46
CA VAL A 91 15.72 -0.72 -4.29
C VAL A 91 14.71 -0.32 -3.21
N GLY A 92 13.62 0.35 -3.59
CA GLY A 92 12.53 0.69 -2.66
C GLY A 92 11.95 -0.56 -1.97
N PHE A 93 11.62 -1.60 -2.72
CA PHE A 93 11.12 -2.87 -2.16
C PHE A 93 12.13 -3.53 -1.24
N PHE A 94 13.42 -3.55 -1.61
CA PHE A 94 14.50 -4.06 -0.75
C PHE A 94 14.52 -3.32 0.59
N PHE A 95 14.58 -1.99 0.57
CA PHE A 95 14.63 -1.21 1.81
C PHE A 95 13.33 -1.29 2.63
N SER A 96 12.18 -1.49 2.00
CA SER A 96 10.92 -1.77 2.72
C SER A 96 10.92 -3.14 3.44
N LEU A 97 11.71 -4.11 2.98
CA LEU A 97 11.85 -5.42 3.63
C LEU A 97 12.88 -5.39 4.77
N PHE A 98 14.00 -4.67 4.60
CA PHE A 98 15.10 -4.66 5.57
C PHE A 98 14.99 -3.55 6.62
N LEU A 99 14.37 -2.41 6.32
CA LEU A 99 14.11 -1.37 7.32
C LEU A 99 12.78 -1.67 8.01
N ILE A 100 12.78 -1.66 9.35
CA ILE A 100 11.57 -1.80 10.15
C ILE A 100 10.69 -0.57 9.92
N GLY A 101 9.71 -0.69 9.04
CA GLY A 101 8.68 0.30 8.74
C GLY A 101 8.40 0.44 7.24
N SER A 102 7.12 0.50 6.86
CA SER A 102 6.65 0.63 5.47
C SER A 102 7.09 1.93 4.76
N THR A 103 7.78 2.82 5.47
CA THR A 103 8.24 4.13 4.99
C THR A 103 9.69 4.12 4.50
N GLY A 104 10.48 3.10 4.86
CA GLY A 104 11.91 3.04 4.53
C GLY A 104 12.19 3.02 3.03
N GLY A 105 11.41 2.23 2.27
CA GLY A 105 11.52 2.17 0.81
C GLY A 105 11.17 3.49 0.10
N ASP A 106 10.16 4.21 0.58
CA ASP A 106 9.78 5.49 -0.03
C ASP A 106 10.78 6.61 0.31
N ALA A 107 11.36 6.57 1.52
CA ALA A 107 12.41 7.50 1.91
C ALA A 107 13.67 7.36 1.03
N ILE A 108 14.10 6.12 0.74
CA ILE A 108 15.26 5.91 -0.14
C ILE A 108 14.96 6.33 -1.59
N ARG A 109 13.75 6.07 -2.08
CA ARG A 109 13.31 6.52 -3.41
C ARG A 109 13.34 8.04 -3.52
N LEU A 110 12.80 8.72 -2.53
CA LEU A 110 12.81 10.18 -2.44
C LEU A 110 14.24 10.73 -2.36
N TYR A 111 15.11 10.12 -1.55
CA TYR A 111 16.52 10.49 -1.44
C TYR A 111 17.23 10.46 -2.79
N TYR A 112 17.10 9.36 -3.55
CA TYR A 112 17.73 9.25 -4.87
C TYR A 112 17.14 10.25 -5.87
N LEU A 113 15.82 10.47 -5.87
CA LEU A 113 15.21 11.48 -6.74
C LEU A 113 15.70 12.89 -6.44
N ILE A 114 15.77 13.29 -5.17
CA ILE A 114 16.30 14.59 -4.76
C ILE A 114 17.78 14.72 -5.15
N ARG A 115 18.56 13.64 -5.03
CA ARG A 115 19.98 13.64 -5.42
C ARG A 115 20.17 13.76 -6.94
N TRP A 116 19.32 13.12 -7.74
CA TRP A 116 19.38 13.19 -9.20
C TRP A 116 18.74 14.47 -9.77
N PHE A 117 17.77 15.05 -9.07
CA PHE A 117 17.03 16.24 -9.47
C PHE A 117 16.97 17.27 -8.33
N PRO A 118 18.09 17.91 -7.96
CA PRO A 118 18.19 18.80 -6.81
C PRO A 118 17.28 20.03 -6.90
N GLU A 119 16.96 20.49 -8.12
CA GLU A 119 16.05 21.62 -8.37
C GLU A 119 14.57 21.24 -8.28
N GLN A 120 14.24 19.94 -8.18
CA GLN A 120 12.86 19.43 -8.24
C GLN A 120 12.45 18.65 -6.99
N LYS A 121 12.93 19.06 -5.81
CA LYS A 121 12.70 18.36 -4.54
C LYS A 121 11.22 18.19 -4.22
N ALA A 122 10.44 19.26 -4.36
CA ALA A 122 8.99 19.25 -4.10
C ALA A 122 8.26 18.29 -5.05
N ARG A 123 8.55 18.35 -6.36
CA ARG A 123 7.98 17.43 -7.36
C ARG A 123 8.38 15.98 -7.11
N SER A 124 9.61 15.74 -6.65
CA SER A 124 10.09 14.40 -6.29
C SER A 124 9.32 13.84 -5.10
N ALA A 125 9.10 14.65 -4.07
CA ALA A 125 8.28 14.28 -2.92
C ALA A 125 6.83 14.00 -3.33
N LEU A 126 6.23 14.89 -4.13
CA LEU A 126 4.87 14.72 -4.65
C LEU A 126 4.73 13.47 -5.51
N ALA A 127 5.71 13.15 -6.36
CA ALA A 127 5.68 11.92 -7.17
C ALA A 127 5.64 10.65 -6.31
N VAL A 128 6.45 10.59 -5.25
CA VAL A 128 6.47 9.46 -4.30
C VAL A 128 5.15 9.40 -3.51
N LEU A 129 4.63 10.53 -3.06
CA LEU A 129 3.35 10.60 -2.34
C LEU A 129 2.18 10.17 -3.22
N LEU A 130 2.11 10.65 -4.47
CA LEU A 130 1.10 10.25 -5.44
C LEU A 130 1.19 8.76 -5.75
N ASP A 131 2.40 8.20 -5.87
CA ASP A 131 2.59 6.77 -6.05
C ASP A 131 1.97 5.97 -4.90
N ARG A 132 2.13 6.43 -3.65
CA ARG A 132 1.52 5.80 -2.48
C ARG A 132 0.01 5.98 -2.43
N ILE A 133 -0.50 7.18 -2.72
CA ILE A 133 -1.94 7.46 -2.74
C ILE A 133 -2.66 6.61 -3.77
N PHE A 134 -2.16 6.56 -5.01
CA PHE A 134 -2.76 5.72 -6.06
C PHE A 134 -2.70 4.24 -5.68
N GLY A 135 -1.60 3.78 -5.10
CA GLY A 135 -1.44 2.39 -4.65
C GLY A 135 -2.47 2.02 -3.58
N VAL A 136 -2.62 2.85 -2.55
CA VAL A 136 -3.55 2.62 -1.44
C VAL A 136 -5.01 2.79 -1.89
N ALA A 137 -5.31 3.81 -2.70
CA ALA A 137 -6.67 4.07 -3.18
C ALA A 137 -7.18 2.91 -4.03
N VAL A 138 -6.37 2.38 -4.93
CA VAL A 138 -6.78 1.24 -5.76
C VAL A 138 -6.86 -0.05 -4.95
N LEU A 139 -5.92 -0.28 -4.01
CA LEU A 139 -6.01 -1.41 -3.08
C LEU A 139 -7.33 -1.40 -2.33
N LEU A 140 -7.63 -0.30 -1.64
CA LEU A 140 -8.84 -0.14 -0.85
C LEU A 140 -10.09 -0.24 -1.73
N GLY A 141 -10.09 0.39 -2.90
CA GLY A 141 -11.23 0.34 -3.83
C GLY A 141 -11.52 -1.08 -4.32
N LEU A 142 -10.49 -1.84 -4.72
CA LEU A 142 -10.65 -3.23 -5.15
C LEU A 142 -11.05 -4.14 -3.99
N THR A 143 -10.46 -3.97 -2.81
CA THR A 143 -10.85 -4.75 -1.62
C THR A 143 -12.30 -4.50 -1.25
N LEU A 144 -12.75 -3.23 -1.23
CA LEU A 144 -14.15 -2.87 -0.97
C LEU A 144 -15.11 -3.42 -2.03
N LEU A 145 -14.70 -3.41 -3.31
CA LEU A 145 -15.48 -3.97 -4.41
C LEU A 145 -15.62 -5.49 -4.30
N LEU A 146 -14.57 -6.19 -3.87
CA LEU A 146 -14.56 -7.66 -3.75
C LEU A 146 -15.09 -8.15 -2.39
N LEU A 147 -15.18 -7.28 -1.39
CA LEU A 147 -15.61 -7.61 -0.04
C LEU A 147 -16.95 -8.37 0.01
N PRO A 148 -17.99 -8.03 -0.77
CA PRO A 148 -19.25 -8.79 -0.81
C PRO A 148 -19.08 -10.28 -1.12
N ALA A 149 -18.08 -10.67 -1.92
CA ALA A 149 -17.82 -12.07 -2.23
C ALA A 149 -17.34 -12.88 -1.01
N THR A 150 -16.86 -12.22 0.05
CA THR A 150 -16.44 -12.87 1.30
C THR A 150 -17.56 -12.97 2.34
N ALA A 151 -18.71 -12.31 2.11
CA ALA A 151 -19.77 -12.18 3.11
C ALA A 151 -20.36 -13.53 3.54
N SER A 152 -20.56 -14.47 2.61
CA SER A 152 -21.11 -15.80 2.92
C SER A 152 -20.21 -16.62 3.85
N ARG A 153 -18.89 -16.48 3.74
CA ARG A 153 -17.91 -17.13 4.64
C ARG A 153 -17.92 -16.49 6.01
N LEU A 154 -17.88 -15.15 6.06
CA LEU A 154 -17.94 -14.38 7.31
C LEU A 154 -19.24 -14.61 8.07
N ALA A 155 -20.35 -14.91 7.38
CA ALA A 155 -21.63 -15.21 7.99
C ALA A 155 -21.65 -16.55 8.75
N GLN A 156 -20.72 -17.47 8.46
CA GLN A 156 -20.64 -18.77 9.14
C GLN A 156 -20.09 -18.64 10.56
N ASP A 157 -19.32 -17.58 10.83
CA ASP A 157 -18.80 -17.28 12.15
C ASP A 157 -19.74 -16.30 12.88
N PRO A 158 -20.33 -16.68 14.02
CA PRO A 158 -21.25 -15.82 14.78
C PRO A 158 -20.64 -14.45 15.14
N THR A 159 -19.32 -14.39 15.34
CA THR A 159 -18.59 -13.15 15.64
C THR A 159 -18.61 -12.18 14.46
N PHE A 160 -18.55 -12.68 13.22
CA PHE A 160 -18.48 -11.86 12.01
C PHE A 160 -19.84 -11.71 11.28
N ALA A 161 -20.89 -12.42 11.72
CA ALA A 161 -22.22 -12.39 11.11
C ALA A 161 -22.89 -11.00 11.00
N PRO A 162 -22.74 -10.05 11.95
CA PRO A 162 -23.23 -8.68 11.77
C PRO A 162 -22.50 -7.92 10.65
N LEU A 163 -21.18 -8.10 10.55
CA LEU A 163 -20.36 -7.49 9.50
C LEU A 163 -20.72 -8.07 8.13
N ALA A 164 -20.90 -9.39 8.04
CA ALA A 164 -21.30 -10.08 6.82
C ALA A 164 -22.58 -9.52 6.18
N ARG A 165 -23.56 -9.09 7.00
CA ARG A 165 -24.82 -8.49 6.53
C ARG A 165 -24.66 -7.07 6.01
N ALA A 166 -23.71 -6.32 6.55
CA ALA A 166 -23.47 -4.93 6.16
C ALA A 166 -22.56 -4.80 4.93
N ILE A 167 -21.64 -5.75 4.74
CA ILE A 167 -20.62 -5.76 3.68
C ILE A 167 -21.18 -5.57 2.24
N PRO A 168 -22.30 -6.21 1.82
CA PRO A 168 -22.85 -6.02 0.47
C PRO A 168 -23.22 -4.58 0.14
N TRP A 169 -23.50 -3.76 1.16
CA TRP A 169 -23.84 -2.35 1.02
C TRP A 169 -22.63 -1.46 1.28
N LEU A 170 -21.88 -1.73 2.34
CA LEU A 170 -20.71 -0.93 2.75
C LEU A 170 -19.56 -1.01 1.74
N GLY A 171 -19.33 -2.18 1.13
CA GLY A 171 -18.28 -2.39 0.14
C GLY A 171 -18.45 -1.48 -1.09
N PRO A 172 -19.53 -1.65 -1.88
CA PRO A 172 -19.78 -0.83 -3.05
C PRO A 172 -19.90 0.66 -2.73
N THR A 173 -20.58 1.02 -1.63
CA THR A 173 -20.72 2.43 -1.22
C THR A 173 -19.36 3.04 -0.88
N GLY A 174 -18.53 2.33 -0.13
CA GLY A 174 -17.17 2.76 0.19
C GLY A 174 -16.29 2.91 -1.05
N ALA A 175 -16.39 1.98 -2.00
CA ALA A 175 -15.66 2.05 -3.27
C ALA A 175 -16.09 3.27 -4.11
N ILE A 176 -17.40 3.56 -4.17
CA ILE A 176 -17.94 4.76 -4.84
C ILE A 176 -17.46 6.03 -4.15
N LEU A 177 -17.55 6.12 -2.82
CA LEU A 177 -17.08 7.29 -2.06
C LEU A 177 -15.58 7.52 -2.25
N LEU A 178 -14.78 6.45 -2.29
CA LEU A 178 -13.35 6.54 -2.54
C LEU A 178 -13.04 7.02 -3.96
N LEU A 179 -13.75 6.48 -4.96
CA LEU A 179 -13.65 6.93 -6.35
C LEU A 179 -14.02 8.41 -6.47
N LEU A 180 -15.11 8.83 -5.84
CA LEU A 180 -15.52 10.23 -5.79
C LEU A 180 -14.45 11.07 -5.11
N ALA A 181 -13.93 10.69 -3.94
CA ALA A 181 -12.88 11.43 -3.24
C ALA A 181 -11.60 11.60 -4.09
N PHE A 182 -11.32 10.65 -4.97
CA PHE A 182 -10.18 10.69 -5.88
C PHE A 182 -10.44 11.57 -7.13
N VAL A 183 -11.67 11.55 -7.68
CA VAL A 183 -12.05 12.28 -8.90
C VAL A 183 -12.46 13.74 -8.60
N LEU A 184 -13.09 14.01 -7.46
CA LEU A 184 -13.62 15.32 -7.08
C LEU A 184 -12.58 16.45 -7.13
N PRO A 185 -11.33 16.26 -6.64
CA PRO A 185 -10.29 17.29 -6.74
C PRO A 185 -9.93 17.67 -8.18
N GLY A 186 -10.10 16.75 -9.13
CA GLY A 186 -9.94 16.98 -10.56
C GLY A 186 -11.09 17.79 -11.16
N LEU A 187 -12.33 17.54 -10.74
CA LEU A 187 -13.53 18.19 -11.29
C LEU A 187 -13.84 19.56 -10.67
N LEU A 188 -13.46 19.79 -9.41
CA LEU A 188 -13.79 21.04 -8.69
C LEU A 188 -12.52 21.88 -8.44
N PRO A 189 -12.14 22.78 -9.38
CA PRO A 189 -11.07 23.74 -9.14
C PRO A 189 -11.46 24.70 -8.00
N GLY A 190 -10.59 24.83 -7.01
CA GLY A 190 -10.77 25.81 -5.92
C GLY A 190 -11.52 25.34 -4.67
N LEU A 191 -11.52 24.04 -4.36
CA LEU A 191 -12.03 23.52 -3.07
C LEU A 191 -11.55 24.38 -1.88
N PRO A 192 -12.46 25.05 -1.15
CA PRO A 192 -12.07 25.95 -0.07
C PRO A 192 -11.49 25.15 1.09
N LEU A 193 -10.17 25.24 1.28
CA LEU A 193 -9.50 24.65 2.44
C LEU A 193 -9.68 25.58 3.65
N PRO A 194 -10.21 25.08 4.79
CA PRO A 194 -10.38 25.85 6.02
C PRO A 194 -9.07 26.55 6.42
N ALA A 195 -9.15 27.82 6.82
CA ALA A 195 -7.97 28.62 7.17
C ALA A 195 -7.20 28.07 8.38
N ARG A 196 -7.89 27.37 9.28
CA ARG A 196 -7.32 26.77 10.51
C ARG A 196 -6.81 25.34 10.32
N LEU A 197 -6.78 24.82 9.09
CA LEU A 197 -6.37 23.45 8.83
C LEU A 197 -4.85 23.31 9.06
N PRO A 198 -4.37 22.43 9.97
CA PRO A 198 -2.94 22.20 10.13
C PRO A 198 -2.36 21.60 8.84
N GLY A 199 -1.18 22.09 8.41
CA GLY A 199 -0.54 21.61 7.17
C GLY A 199 -1.27 21.99 5.88
N ARG A 200 -2.10 23.06 5.90
CA ARG A 200 -2.90 23.53 4.76
C ARG A 200 -2.13 23.63 3.44
N ASP A 201 -0.92 24.16 3.47
CA ASP A 201 -0.12 24.36 2.25
C ASP A 201 0.33 23.01 1.65
N VAL A 202 0.72 22.04 2.49
CA VAL A 202 1.05 20.68 2.04
C VAL A 202 -0.17 20.00 1.41
N ILE A 203 -1.33 20.13 2.03
CA ILE A 203 -2.59 19.58 1.49
C ILE A 203 -2.95 20.26 0.17
N ARG A 204 -2.78 21.58 0.08
CA ARG A 204 -3.00 22.34 -1.16
C ARG A 204 -2.07 21.87 -2.27
N ASP A 205 -0.79 21.73 -2.00
CA ASP A 205 0.21 21.26 -2.97
C ASP A 205 -0.10 19.84 -3.43
N LEU A 206 -0.54 18.97 -2.52
CA LEU A 206 -0.96 17.62 -2.85
C LEU A 206 -2.24 17.60 -3.72
N LEU A 207 -3.23 18.43 -3.41
CA LEU A 207 -4.45 18.55 -4.20
C LEU A 207 -4.16 19.11 -5.59
N HIS A 208 -3.26 20.09 -5.69
CA HIS A 208 -2.80 20.63 -6.97
C HIS A 208 -2.07 19.55 -7.78
N ALA A 209 -1.13 18.82 -7.17
CA ALA A 209 -0.41 17.75 -7.83
C ALA A 209 -1.33 16.60 -8.26
N LEU A 210 -2.32 16.24 -7.44
CA LEU A 210 -3.34 15.25 -7.77
C LEU A 210 -4.20 15.73 -8.94
N ARG A 211 -4.63 16.99 -8.94
CA ARG A 211 -5.39 17.59 -10.05
C ARG A 211 -4.59 17.60 -11.34
N ASP A 212 -3.34 18.03 -11.31
CA ASP A 212 -2.46 18.03 -12.48
C ASP A 212 -2.29 16.60 -13.01
N THR A 213 -2.16 15.64 -12.10
CA THR A 213 -2.13 14.21 -12.42
C THR A 213 -3.44 13.77 -13.06
N MET A 214 -4.62 14.21 -12.60
CA MET A 214 -5.91 13.88 -13.21
C MET A 214 -6.07 14.42 -14.64
N HIS A 215 -5.49 15.58 -14.93
CA HIS A 215 -5.53 16.21 -16.25
C HIS A 215 -4.44 15.68 -17.20
N GLY A 216 -3.64 14.70 -16.77
CA GLY A 216 -2.59 14.05 -17.57
C GLY A 216 -3.08 13.16 -18.72
N GLY A 217 -4.40 13.07 -18.94
CA GLY A 217 -5.03 12.35 -20.05
C GLY A 217 -4.73 10.85 -20.03
N TRP A 218 -4.28 10.31 -21.17
CA TRP A 218 -3.97 8.88 -21.34
C TRP A 218 -2.91 8.37 -20.36
N THR A 219 -1.95 9.21 -19.95
CA THR A 219 -0.90 8.83 -19.00
C THR A 219 -1.49 8.51 -17.63
N THR A 220 -2.51 9.25 -17.22
CA THR A 220 -3.24 9.05 -15.97
C THR A 220 -4.08 7.79 -16.01
N LEU A 221 -4.83 7.59 -17.10
CA LEU A 221 -5.61 6.37 -17.32
C LEU A 221 -4.71 5.13 -17.30
N ALA A 222 -3.54 5.20 -17.94
CA ALA A 222 -2.55 4.14 -17.90
C ALA A 222 -2.01 3.91 -16.48
N ALA A 223 -1.71 4.97 -15.71
CA ALA A 223 -1.24 4.84 -14.34
C ALA A 223 -2.28 4.18 -13.41
N VAL A 224 -3.56 4.52 -13.56
CA VAL A 224 -4.68 3.90 -12.82
C VAL A 224 -4.87 2.44 -13.26
N GLY A 225 -4.88 2.17 -14.57
CA GLY A 225 -5.02 0.79 -15.09
C GLY A 225 -3.88 -0.12 -14.65
N ILE A 226 -2.65 0.39 -14.60
CA ILE A 226 -1.50 -0.34 -14.07
C ILE A 226 -1.65 -0.53 -12.56
N ALA A 227 -2.11 0.46 -11.79
CA ALA A 227 -2.37 0.29 -10.36
C ALA A 227 -3.40 -0.81 -10.08
N ILE A 228 -4.47 -0.89 -10.89
CA ILE A 228 -5.46 -1.97 -10.81
C ILE A 228 -4.80 -3.31 -11.11
N SER A 229 -4.02 -3.37 -12.19
CA SER A 229 -3.31 -4.59 -12.60
C SER A 229 -2.34 -5.09 -11.53
N VAL A 230 -1.58 -4.18 -10.88
CA VAL A 230 -0.66 -4.50 -9.77
C VAL A 230 -1.39 -5.29 -8.68
N HIS A 231 -2.56 -4.80 -8.26
CA HIS A 231 -3.32 -5.40 -7.16
C HIS A 231 -4.06 -6.66 -7.58
N LEU A 232 -4.58 -6.74 -8.81
CA LEU A 232 -5.14 -7.98 -9.31
C LEU A 232 -4.09 -9.10 -9.35
N PHE A 233 -2.89 -8.79 -9.83
CA PHE A 233 -1.78 -9.75 -9.81
C PHE A 233 -1.27 -10.06 -8.40
N SER A 234 -1.27 -9.11 -7.47
CA SER A 234 -0.86 -9.38 -6.09
C SER A 234 -1.87 -10.28 -5.36
N PHE A 235 -3.16 -10.10 -5.60
CA PHE A 235 -4.21 -10.98 -5.06
C PHE A 235 -4.11 -12.38 -5.67
N ALA A 236 -3.83 -12.48 -6.97
CA ALA A 236 -3.58 -13.74 -7.64
C ALA A 236 -2.33 -14.44 -7.09
N ALA A 237 -1.24 -13.70 -6.85
CA ALA A 237 -0.01 -14.21 -6.27
C ALA A 237 -0.25 -14.77 -4.85
N ALA A 238 -0.95 -14.02 -4.01
CA ALA A 238 -1.32 -14.46 -2.67
C ALA A 238 -2.23 -15.70 -2.69
N THR A 239 -3.16 -15.78 -3.64
CA THR A 239 -4.01 -16.96 -3.84
C THR A 239 -3.20 -18.17 -4.29
N CYS A 240 -2.23 -17.99 -5.19
CA CYS A 240 -1.32 -19.06 -5.61
C CYS A 240 -0.45 -19.54 -4.46
N LEU A 241 0.06 -18.62 -3.62
CA LEU A 241 0.81 -18.97 -2.42
C LEU A 241 -0.04 -19.74 -1.40
N ALA A 242 -1.31 -19.36 -1.22
CA ALA A 242 -2.22 -20.10 -0.36
C ALA A 242 -2.49 -21.51 -0.92
N ARG A 243 -2.72 -21.64 -2.22
CA ARG A 243 -2.92 -22.93 -2.89
C ARG A 243 -1.70 -23.82 -2.84
N SER A 244 -0.49 -23.26 -2.92
CA SER A 244 0.72 -24.07 -2.80
C SER A 244 0.79 -24.74 -1.43
N LEU A 245 0.33 -24.06 -0.38
CA LEU A 245 0.30 -24.54 1.01
C LEU A 245 -1.02 -25.26 1.39
N ASN A 246 -1.92 -25.54 0.43
CA ASN A 246 -3.25 -26.12 0.67
C ASN A 246 -4.13 -25.33 1.66
N LEU A 247 -3.96 -24.01 1.72
CA LEU A 247 -4.77 -23.14 2.56
C LEU A 247 -6.10 -22.77 1.86
N PRO A 248 -7.23 -22.71 2.58
CA PRO A 248 -8.55 -22.43 2.02
C PRO A 248 -8.80 -20.93 1.73
N ILE A 249 -7.79 -20.23 1.22
CA ILE A 249 -7.85 -18.79 0.91
C ILE A 249 -8.18 -18.64 -0.57
N ASP A 250 -9.33 -18.03 -0.85
CA ASP A 250 -9.73 -17.66 -2.20
C ASP A 250 -9.31 -16.23 -2.55
N TYR A 251 -9.53 -15.86 -3.81
CA TYR A 251 -9.05 -14.60 -4.35
C TYR A 251 -9.59 -13.34 -3.63
N PRO A 252 -10.89 -13.23 -3.30
CA PRO A 252 -11.40 -12.10 -2.53
C PRO A 252 -10.82 -12.04 -1.12
N LEU A 253 -10.66 -13.18 -0.44
CA LEU A 253 -10.07 -13.24 0.90
C LEU A 253 -8.58 -12.88 0.86
N ALA A 254 -7.84 -13.29 -0.17
CA ALA A 254 -6.46 -12.87 -0.38
C ALA A 254 -6.33 -11.34 -0.49
N GLY A 255 -7.26 -10.69 -1.21
CA GLY A 255 -7.31 -9.23 -1.30
C GLY A 255 -7.64 -8.54 0.03
N LEU A 256 -8.52 -9.12 0.84
CA LEU A 256 -8.81 -8.63 2.20
C LEU A 256 -7.59 -8.77 3.11
N ILE A 257 -6.92 -9.92 3.10
CA ILE A 257 -5.70 -10.15 3.89
C ILE A 257 -4.61 -9.15 3.48
N ALA A 258 -4.40 -8.96 2.18
CA ALA A 258 -3.42 -7.99 1.68
C ALA A 258 -3.71 -6.57 2.17
N PHE A 259 -4.98 -6.14 2.16
CA PHE A 259 -5.40 -4.86 2.73
C PHE A 259 -5.11 -4.75 4.23
N LEU A 260 -5.49 -5.77 5.01
CA LEU A 260 -5.28 -5.79 6.47
C LEU A 260 -3.80 -5.70 6.82
N VAL A 261 -2.95 -6.50 6.16
CA VAL A 261 -1.50 -6.46 6.33
C VAL A 261 -0.95 -5.07 6.01
N PHE A 262 -1.40 -4.46 4.90
CA PHE A 262 -0.93 -3.13 4.51
C PHE A 262 -1.38 -2.07 5.52
N SER A 263 -2.62 -2.12 6.01
CA SER A 263 -3.16 -1.19 7.01
C SER A 263 -2.48 -1.29 8.37
N ALA A 264 -2.03 -2.50 8.77
CA ALA A 264 -1.30 -2.71 10.01
C ALA A 264 0.16 -2.19 9.94
N SER A 265 0.67 -2.01 8.72
CA SER A 265 2.05 -1.55 8.45
C SER A 265 2.17 -0.04 8.20
N ALA A 266 1.05 0.65 8.00
CA ALA A 266 0.96 2.08 7.71
C ALA A 266 0.80 2.90 9.00
#